data_AF-A0A2G9LU19-F1
#
_entry.id   AF-A0A2G9LU19-F1
#
_cell.length_a   1.000
_cell.length_b   1.000
_cell.length_c   1.000
_cell.angle_alpha   90.00
_cell.angle_beta   90.00
_cell.angle_gamma   90.00
#
_symmetry.space_group_name_H-M   'P 1'
#
loop_
_entity.id
_entity.type
_entity.pdbx_description
1 polymer ?
#
loop_
_entity_poly.entity_id
_entity_poly.type
_entity_poly.pdbx_seq_one_letter_code
_entity_poly.pdbx_strand_id
1 'polypeptide(L)'
;MVDPFKRPKKDSNTILVIFLILAGLGLIIARPSIFGNTVLDGDTDEAAAVNSYKETVIIKDDPAKADLNSRLLVADTNLSSCISVKDDLISFLEKANEKLSLCNAELSSLKTNISMSNKISGISLSDLQAKLKTQQAECKKDLEEKESELEDLDSIYDKKFTSFKDDIIDLKRDITDLENNYNALANNTANNICCKARVDNPKISAFKISDDRVVCLEEGNNRLNC
;
A
#
# COMPACT_ATOMS: atom_id res chain seq x y z
N MET A 1 -27.14 -4.62 2.07
CA MET A 1 -26.50 -5.86 2.57
C MET A 1 -25.80 -6.53 1.40
N VAL A 2 -24.46 -6.46 1.37
CA VAL A 2 -23.62 -7.00 0.29
C VAL A 2 -22.89 -8.21 0.86
N ASP A 3 -23.10 -9.37 0.25
CA ASP A 3 -22.53 -10.65 0.69
C ASP A 3 -20.99 -10.67 0.54
N PRO A 4 -20.22 -10.83 1.63
CA PRO A 4 -18.75 -10.80 1.58
C PRO A 4 -18.09 -12.13 1.15
N PHE A 5 -18.86 -13.16 0.73
CA PHE A 5 -18.34 -14.52 0.52
C PHE A 5 -18.36 -15.05 -0.93
N LYS A 6 -18.44 -14.18 -1.93
CA LYS A 6 -18.35 -14.63 -3.34
C LYS A 6 -16.88 -14.81 -3.75
N ARG A 7 -16.31 -16.00 -3.48
CA ARG A 7 -14.96 -16.36 -3.96
C ARG A 7 -14.93 -16.31 -5.50
N PRO A 8 -13.94 -15.63 -6.11
CA PRO A 8 -13.84 -15.56 -7.56
C PRO A 8 -13.58 -16.97 -8.11
N LYS A 9 -14.40 -17.40 -9.08
CA LYS A 9 -14.15 -18.62 -9.85
C LYS A 9 -12.81 -18.46 -10.54
N LYS A 10 -11.84 -19.30 -10.14
CA LYS A 10 -10.49 -19.29 -10.67
C LYS A 10 -10.55 -19.88 -12.09
N ASP A 11 -10.52 -19.03 -13.10
CA ASP A 11 -10.56 -19.45 -14.49
C ASP A 11 -9.35 -20.32 -14.81
N SER A 12 -9.59 -21.60 -15.10
CA SER A 12 -8.55 -22.60 -15.43
C SER A 12 -7.69 -22.19 -16.63
N ASN A 13 -8.19 -21.28 -17.46
CA ASN A 13 -7.50 -20.80 -18.66
C ASN A 13 -6.29 -19.92 -18.32
N THR A 14 -6.29 -19.22 -17.18
CA THR A 14 -5.18 -18.31 -16.81
C THR A 14 -3.91 -19.09 -16.43
N ILE A 15 -4.06 -20.28 -15.85
CA ILE A 15 -2.92 -21.16 -15.49
C ILE A 15 -2.27 -21.73 -16.75
N LEU A 16 -3.06 -22.06 -17.77
CA LEU A 16 -2.58 -22.65 -19.02
C LEU A 16 -1.77 -21.64 -19.85
N VAL A 17 -2.18 -20.36 -19.86
CA VAL A 17 -1.45 -19.27 -20.54
C VAL A 17 -0.08 -19.01 -19.90
N ILE A 18 0.02 -19.02 -18.57
CA ILE A 18 1.29 -18.81 -17.86
C ILE A 18 2.29 -19.96 -18.18
N PHE A 19 1.79 -21.19 -18.29
CA PHE A 19 2.62 -22.34 -18.63
C PHE A 19 3.19 -22.26 -20.06
N LEU A 20 2.40 -21.79 -21.02
CA LEU A 20 2.84 -21.58 -22.41
C LEU A 20 3.91 -20.49 -22.52
N ILE A 21 3.79 -19.40 -21.75
CA ILE A 21 4.78 -18.32 -21.73
C ILE A 21 6.11 -18.80 -21.14
N LEU A 22 6.07 -19.58 -20.05
CA LEU A 22 7.28 -20.16 -19.44
C LEU A 22 7.96 -21.18 -20.35
N ALA A 23 7.18 -22.01 -21.07
CA ALA A 23 7.73 -22.95 -22.05
C ALA A 23 8.39 -22.24 -23.24
N GLY A 24 7.82 -21.12 -23.71
CA GLY A 24 8.41 -20.30 -24.77
C GLY A 24 9.73 -19.64 -24.35
N LEU A 25 9.85 -19.18 -23.10
CA LEU A 25 11.08 -18.59 -22.57
C LEU A 25 12.20 -19.62 -22.39
N GLY A 26 11.87 -20.87 -22.03
CA GLY A 26 12.85 -21.95 -21.89
C GLY A 26 13.58 -22.29 -23.20
N LEU A 27 12.92 -22.17 -24.35
CA LEU A 27 13.52 -22.41 -25.66
C LEU A 27 14.51 -21.32 -26.10
N ILE A 28 14.44 -20.12 -25.52
CA ILE A 28 15.36 -19.02 -25.86
C ILE A 28 16.71 -19.17 -25.14
N ILE A 29 16.76 -19.87 -24.01
CA ILE A 29 17.97 -20.03 -23.19
C ILE A 29 18.82 -21.23 -23.67
N ALA A 30 18.23 -22.17 -24.42
CA ALA A 30 18.94 -23.29 -25.02
C ALA A 30 19.50 -22.95 -26.42
N ARG A 31 20.44 -22.01 -26.51
CA ARG A 31 21.33 -21.91 -27.69
C ARG A 31 22.71 -22.47 -27.33
N PRO A 32 23.29 -23.35 -28.16
CA PRO A 32 24.63 -23.87 -27.92
C PRO A 32 25.67 -22.78 -28.20
N SER A 33 26.54 -22.55 -27.22
CA SER A 33 27.75 -21.75 -27.35
C SER A 33 28.68 -22.45 -28.36
N ILE A 34 28.74 -21.95 -29.58
CA ILE A 34 29.70 -22.40 -30.59
C ILE A 34 30.51 -21.17 -31.06
N PHE A 35 31.82 -21.40 -31.20
CA PHE A 35 32.90 -20.52 -31.67
C PHE A 35 33.49 -19.60 -30.57
N GLY A 36 34.70 -19.78 -30.03
CA GLY A 36 35.86 -20.52 -30.53
C GLY A 36 36.83 -19.57 -31.25
N ASN A 37 37.58 -18.76 -30.50
CA ASN A 37 38.79 -18.08 -30.99
C ASN A 37 39.99 -18.70 -30.27
N THR A 38 40.52 -19.77 -30.85
CA THR A 38 41.91 -20.19 -30.64
C THR A 38 42.81 -19.12 -31.26
N VAL A 39 43.49 -18.36 -30.40
CA VAL A 39 44.61 -17.51 -30.78
C VAL A 39 45.73 -18.45 -31.24
N LEU A 40 46.06 -18.37 -32.54
CA LEU A 40 47.30 -18.93 -33.08
C LEU A 40 48.44 -17.99 -32.66
N ASP A 41 49.17 -18.36 -31.62
CA ASP A 41 50.53 -17.90 -31.41
C ASP A 41 51.39 -18.54 -32.50
N GLY A 42 51.52 -17.83 -33.62
CA GLY A 42 52.48 -18.11 -34.66
C GLY A 42 53.78 -17.38 -34.34
N ASP A 43 54.68 -18.07 -33.63
CA ASP A 43 56.11 -17.76 -33.67
C ASP A 43 56.56 -17.76 -35.14
N THR A 44 56.96 -16.60 -35.64
CA THR A 44 57.83 -16.51 -36.81
C THR A 44 59.05 -15.68 -36.43
N ASP A 45 60.00 -16.37 -35.81
CA ASP A 45 61.43 -16.08 -35.90
C ASP A 45 61.84 -16.14 -37.38
N GLU A 46 61.65 -15.04 -38.12
CA GLU A 46 62.20 -14.88 -39.46
C GLU A 46 62.63 -13.42 -39.71
N ALA A 47 63.43 -12.89 -38.79
CA ALA A 47 64.07 -11.56 -38.92
C ALA A 47 65.59 -11.66 -39.19
N ALA A 48 66.08 -12.77 -39.74
CA ALA A 48 67.52 -13.00 -39.89
C ALA A 48 67.92 -13.57 -41.26
N ALA A 49 67.46 -13.01 -42.39
CA ALA A 49 68.06 -13.29 -43.70
C ALA A 49 67.71 -12.29 -44.83
N VAL A 50 67.76 -10.97 -44.61
CA VAL A 50 67.69 -10.00 -45.75
C VAL A 50 68.72 -8.87 -45.61
N ASN A 51 69.95 -9.21 -45.23
CA ASN A 51 71.08 -8.26 -45.27
C ASN A 51 72.36 -8.97 -45.72
N SER A 52 72.39 -9.47 -46.96
CA SER A 52 73.64 -9.83 -47.64
C SER A 52 73.44 -9.99 -49.14
N TYR A 53 73.02 -8.92 -49.83
CA TYR A 53 73.27 -8.80 -51.27
C TYR A 53 73.47 -7.34 -51.67
N LYS A 54 74.61 -6.77 -51.24
CA LYS A 54 75.18 -5.56 -51.83
C LYS A 54 76.39 -5.99 -52.68
N GLU A 55 76.09 -6.71 -53.75
CA GLU A 55 77.07 -6.93 -54.81
C GLU A 55 77.00 -5.73 -55.76
N THR A 56 78.01 -4.86 -55.69
CA THR A 56 78.19 -3.71 -56.58
C THR A 56 78.59 -4.21 -57.97
N VAL A 57 77.59 -4.54 -58.77
CA VAL A 57 77.76 -4.79 -60.20
C VAL A 57 77.87 -3.44 -60.93
N ILE A 58 79.10 -3.06 -61.26
CA ILE A 58 79.39 -1.93 -62.16
C ILE A 58 79.12 -2.39 -63.61
N ILE A 59 77.84 -2.42 -64.01
CA ILE A 59 77.45 -2.51 -65.43
C ILE A 59 77.43 -1.10 -66.01
N LYS A 60 78.25 -0.92 -67.08
CA LYS A 60 78.24 0.23 -68.00
C LYS A 60 76.93 0.24 -68.79
N ASP A 61 76.28 1.40 -68.82
CA ASP A 61 75.10 1.81 -69.62
C ASP A 61 74.42 0.73 -70.47
N ASP A 62 73.65 -0.14 -69.81
CA ASP A 62 72.78 -1.13 -70.43
C ASP A 62 71.30 -0.71 -70.19
N PRO A 63 70.45 -0.55 -71.22
CA PRO A 63 69.03 -0.21 -71.07
C PRO A 63 68.26 -1.15 -70.12
N ALA A 64 68.73 -2.39 -69.92
CA ALA A 64 68.15 -3.31 -68.93
C ALA A 64 68.30 -2.84 -67.47
N LYS A 65 69.34 -2.05 -67.16
CA LYS A 65 69.58 -1.50 -65.81
C LYS A 65 68.60 -0.36 -65.47
N ALA A 66 68.22 0.43 -66.47
CA ALA A 66 67.23 1.49 -66.31
C ALA A 66 65.83 0.91 -66.04
N ASP A 67 65.45 -0.16 -66.75
CA ASP A 67 64.19 -0.88 -66.51
C ASP A 67 64.14 -1.51 -65.10
N LEU A 68 65.23 -2.18 -64.70
CA LEU A 68 65.32 -2.79 -63.36
C LEU A 68 65.19 -1.75 -62.24
N ASN A 69 65.87 -0.60 -62.36
CA ASN A 69 65.77 0.50 -61.40
C ASN A 69 64.35 1.10 -61.34
N SER A 70 63.66 1.20 -62.49
CA SER A 70 62.27 1.65 -62.52
C SER A 70 61.33 0.67 -61.82
N ARG A 71 61.48 -0.63 -62.06
CA ARG A 71 60.68 -1.68 -61.39
C ARG A 71 60.96 -1.74 -59.89
N LEU A 72 62.20 -1.50 -59.48
CA LEU A 72 62.60 -1.44 -58.07
C LEU A 72 61.99 -0.22 -57.37
N LEU A 73 61.96 0.95 -58.03
CA LEU A 73 61.29 2.15 -57.52
C LEU A 73 59.78 1.96 -57.36
N VAL A 74 59.12 1.31 -58.33
CA VAL A 74 57.69 0.98 -58.25
C VAL A 74 57.41 0.01 -57.11
N ALA A 75 58.25 -1.03 -56.97
CA ALA A 75 58.14 -1.98 -55.86
C ALA A 75 58.32 -1.29 -54.49
N ASP A 76 59.28 -0.38 -54.37
CA ASP A 76 59.55 0.38 -53.15
C ASP A 76 58.40 1.36 -52.79
N THR A 77 57.82 1.99 -53.81
CA THR A 77 56.64 2.85 -53.65
C THR A 77 55.41 2.05 -53.19
N ASN A 78 55.20 0.86 -53.77
CA ASN A 78 54.12 -0.04 -53.37
C ASN A 78 54.33 -0.61 -51.96
N LEU A 79 55.57 -0.95 -51.60
CA LEU A 79 55.92 -1.43 -50.27
C LEU A 79 55.70 -0.32 -49.23
N SER A 80 56.15 0.90 -49.51
CA SER A 80 55.93 2.07 -48.63
C SER A 80 54.44 2.36 -48.44
N SER A 81 53.64 2.26 -49.49
CA SER A 81 52.18 2.40 -49.42
C SER A 81 51.55 1.29 -48.56
N CYS A 82 52.04 0.05 -48.68
CA CYS A 82 51.60 -1.07 -47.87
C CYS A 82 51.97 -0.91 -46.38
N ILE A 83 53.15 -0.34 -46.09
CA ILE A 83 53.57 -0.03 -44.72
C ILE A 83 52.64 1.01 -44.10
N SER A 84 52.32 2.10 -44.82
CA SER A 84 51.39 3.12 -44.33
C SER A 84 50.00 2.55 -44.01
N VAL A 85 49.45 1.70 -44.90
CA VAL A 85 48.14 1.06 -44.68
C VAL A 85 48.19 0.11 -43.48
N LYS A 86 49.29 -0.61 -43.29
CA LYS A 86 49.49 -1.47 -42.12
C LYS A 86 49.49 -0.66 -40.82
N ASP A 87 50.21 0.45 -40.78
CA ASP A 87 50.28 1.31 -39.59
C ASP A 87 48.93 1.96 -39.27
N ASP A 88 48.18 2.38 -40.28
CA ASP A 88 46.80 2.88 -40.13
C ASP A 88 45.87 1.81 -39.57
N LEU A 89 45.98 0.57 -40.06
CA LEU A 89 45.20 -0.56 -39.56
C LEU A 89 45.54 -0.89 -38.11
N ILE A 90 46.82 -0.86 -37.74
CA ILE A 90 47.28 -1.06 -36.36
C ILE A 90 46.69 0.04 -35.46
N SER A 91 46.82 1.31 -35.84
CA SER A 91 46.25 2.43 -35.07
C SER A 91 44.74 2.34 -34.93
N PHE A 92 44.04 1.91 -35.98
CA PHE A 92 42.60 1.68 -35.93
C PHE A 92 42.24 0.55 -34.95
N LEU A 93 42.99 -0.56 -34.98
CA LEU A 93 42.78 -1.71 -34.10
C LEU A 93 43.02 -1.33 -32.64
N GLU A 94 44.09 -0.57 -32.35
CA GLU A 94 44.37 -0.05 -31.01
C GLU A 94 43.23 0.83 -30.50
N LYS A 95 42.75 1.79 -31.30
CA LYS A 95 41.61 2.65 -30.94
C LYS A 95 40.31 1.87 -30.75
N ALA A 96 40.06 0.86 -31.58
CA ALA A 96 38.90 -0.01 -31.43
C ALA A 96 38.98 -0.83 -30.14
N ASN A 97 40.16 -1.34 -29.79
CA ASN A 97 40.39 -2.08 -28.56
C ASN A 97 40.27 -1.19 -27.31
N GLU A 98 40.77 0.04 -27.35
CA GLU A 98 40.57 1.04 -26.29
C GLU A 98 39.07 1.31 -26.06
N LYS A 99 38.31 1.58 -27.14
CA LYS A 99 36.86 1.77 -27.05
C LYS A 99 36.13 0.55 -26.50
N LEU A 100 36.55 -0.66 -26.90
CA LEU A 100 35.98 -1.91 -26.38
C LEU A 100 36.25 -2.07 -24.88
N SER A 101 37.47 -1.75 -24.45
CA SER A 101 37.87 -1.77 -23.04
C SER A 101 37.03 -0.79 -22.20
N LEU A 102 36.88 0.45 -22.68
CA LEU A 102 36.04 1.46 -22.04
C LEU A 102 34.57 1.01 -21.97
N CYS A 103 34.02 0.49 -23.07
CA CYS A 103 32.65 -0.02 -23.10
C CYS A 103 32.43 -1.18 -22.10
N ASN A 104 33.40 -2.09 -21.98
CA ASN A 104 33.34 -3.19 -21.01
C ASN A 104 33.41 -2.68 -19.56
N ALA A 105 34.22 -1.65 -19.29
CA ALA A 105 34.29 -1.02 -17.97
C ALA A 105 32.95 -0.33 -17.62
N GLU A 106 32.36 0.40 -18.56
CA GLU A 106 31.05 1.03 -18.41
C GLU A 106 29.94 -0.02 -18.19
N LEU A 107 29.95 -1.11 -18.95
CA LEU A 107 29.00 -2.22 -18.79
C LEU A 107 29.10 -2.83 -17.38
N SER A 108 30.32 -3.07 -16.90
CA SER A 108 30.58 -3.60 -15.56
C SER A 108 30.05 -2.66 -14.48
N SER A 109 30.33 -1.35 -14.61
CA SER A 109 29.83 -0.31 -13.70
C SER A 109 28.30 -0.21 -13.70
N LEU A 110 27.67 -0.27 -14.88
CA LEU A 110 26.21 -0.25 -14.98
C LEU A 110 25.58 -1.47 -14.30
N LYS A 111 26.19 -2.65 -14.48
CA LYS A 111 25.72 -3.90 -13.85
C LYS A 111 25.83 -3.86 -12.32
N THR A 112 26.91 -3.30 -11.77
CA THR A 112 27.05 -3.14 -10.31
C THR A 112 26.03 -2.13 -9.77
N ASN A 113 25.81 -1.01 -10.45
CA ASN A 113 24.83 0.00 -10.07
C ASN A 113 23.40 -0.55 -10.07
N ILE A 114 23.00 -1.31 -11.10
CA ILE A 114 21.68 -1.97 -11.15
C ILE A 114 21.53 -2.96 -9.99
N SER A 115 22.56 -3.77 -9.71
CA SER A 115 22.54 -4.73 -8.61
C SER A 115 22.39 -4.04 -7.25
N MET A 116 23.12 -2.94 -7.01
CA MET A 116 22.99 -2.16 -5.78
C MET A 116 21.62 -1.50 -5.67
N SER A 117 21.12 -0.88 -6.74
CA SER A 117 19.80 -0.26 -6.77
C SER A 117 18.70 -1.27 -6.44
N ASN A 118 18.73 -2.46 -7.05
CA ASN A 118 17.78 -3.53 -6.76
C ASN A 118 17.82 -3.99 -5.30
N LYS A 119 19.02 -4.09 -4.70
CA LYS A 119 19.16 -4.41 -3.27
C LYS A 119 18.57 -3.33 -2.38
N ILE A 120 18.87 -2.05 -2.65
CA ILE A 120 18.35 -0.91 -1.89
C ILE A 120 16.83 -0.85 -1.97
N SER A 121 16.27 -1.01 -3.17
CA SER A 121 14.82 -1.05 -3.37
C SER A 121 14.19 -2.26 -2.67
N GLY A 122 14.84 -3.43 -2.70
CA GLY A 122 14.37 -4.62 -1.98
C GLY A 122 14.29 -4.43 -0.46
N ILE A 123 15.33 -3.83 0.14
CA ILE A 123 15.34 -3.49 1.57
C ILE A 123 14.23 -2.47 1.87
N SER A 124 14.13 -1.41 1.09
CA SER A 124 13.12 -0.35 1.28
C SER A 124 11.69 -0.91 1.20
N LEU A 125 11.42 -1.83 0.28
CA LEU A 125 10.12 -2.51 0.16
C LEU A 125 9.82 -3.37 1.39
N SER A 126 10.81 -4.14 1.87
CA SER A 126 10.65 -4.95 3.07
C SER A 126 10.35 -4.09 4.31
N ASP A 127 11.05 -2.97 4.47
CA ASP A 127 10.86 -2.05 5.60
C ASP A 127 9.48 -1.37 5.54
N LEU A 128 9.04 -0.95 4.35
CA LEU A 128 7.70 -0.38 4.16
C LEU A 128 6.60 -1.41 4.44
N GLN A 129 6.79 -2.67 4.02
CA GLN A 129 5.85 -3.75 4.33
C GLN A 129 5.79 -4.04 5.83
N ALA A 130 6.92 -4.01 6.54
CA ALA A 130 6.95 -4.17 7.98
C ALA A 130 6.22 -3.02 8.70
N LYS A 131 6.50 -1.77 8.33
CA LYS A 131 5.80 -0.59 8.88
C LYS A 131 4.29 -0.64 8.65
N LEU A 132 3.87 -1.03 7.44
CA LEU A 132 2.44 -1.16 7.10
C LEU A 132 1.76 -2.24 7.95
N LYS A 133 2.41 -3.38 8.18
CA LYS A 133 1.89 -4.43 9.07
C LYS A 133 1.77 -3.96 10.52
N THR A 134 2.77 -3.24 11.03
CA THR A 134 2.74 -2.69 12.39
C THR A 134 1.59 -1.69 12.54
N GLN A 135 1.47 -0.73 11.62
CA GLN A 135 0.39 0.26 11.64
C GLN A 135 -1.00 -0.40 11.51
N GLN A 136 -1.12 -1.44 10.70
CA GLN A 136 -2.36 -2.19 10.59
C GLN A 136 -2.73 -2.90 11.90
N ALA A 137 -1.75 -3.44 12.63
CA ALA A 137 -1.97 -4.07 13.92
C ALA A 137 -2.36 -3.06 15.00
N GLU A 138 -1.69 -1.90 15.04
CA GLU A 138 -2.03 -0.79 15.95
C GLU A 138 -3.45 -0.28 15.70
N CYS A 139 -3.79 0.02 14.44
CA CYS A 139 -5.14 0.47 14.08
C CYS A 139 -6.22 -0.56 14.43
N LYS A 140 -5.94 -1.86 14.28
CA LYS A 140 -6.88 -2.93 14.68
C LYS A 140 -7.08 -2.95 16.19
N LYS A 141 -6.01 -2.79 16.97
CA LYS A 141 -6.08 -2.75 18.42
C LYS A 141 -6.88 -1.54 18.92
N ASP A 142 -6.64 -0.36 18.34
CA ASP A 142 -7.38 0.86 18.70
C ASP A 142 -8.86 0.73 18.37
N LEU A 143 -9.20 0.06 17.27
CA LEU A 143 -10.59 -0.24 16.91
C LEU A 143 -11.25 -1.15 17.95
N GLU A 144 -10.59 -2.24 18.34
CA GLU A 144 -11.09 -3.18 19.36
C GLU A 144 -11.29 -2.48 20.72
N GLU A 145 -10.37 -1.58 21.11
CA GLU A 145 -10.50 -0.79 22.35
C GLU A 145 -11.70 0.15 22.29
N LYS A 146 -11.92 0.83 21.15
CA LYS A 146 -13.08 1.73 20.98
C LYS A 146 -14.41 0.99 20.90
N GLU A 147 -14.43 -0.19 20.31
CA GLU A 147 -15.63 -1.05 20.32
C GLU A 147 -15.99 -1.48 21.76
N SER A 148 -14.98 -1.85 22.58
CA SER A 148 -15.19 -2.16 23.99
C SER A 148 -15.68 -0.97 24.80
N GLU A 149 -15.12 0.23 24.58
CA GLU A 149 -15.58 1.46 25.25
C GLU A 149 -17.05 1.79 24.92
N LEU A 150 -17.47 1.55 23.67
CA LEU A 150 -18.86 1.75 23.26
C LEU A 150 -19.81 0.76 23.93
N GLU A 151 -19.43 -0.51 24.02
CA GLU A 151 -20.23 -1.55 24.70
C GLU A 151 -20.40 -1.24 26.19
N ASP A 152 -19.33 -0.80 26.86
CA ASP A 152 -19.38 -0.36 28.26
C ASP A 152 -20.30 0.85 28.44
N LEU A 153 -20.22 1.82 27.52
CA LEU A 153 -21.04 3.02 27.57
C LEU A 153 -22.53 2.71 27.36
N ASP A 154 -22.87 1.84 26.41
CA ASP A 154 -24.23 1.36 26.17
C ASP A 154 -24.79 0.65 27.41
N SER A 155 -24.00 -0.22 28.05
CA SER A 155 -24.37 -0.88 29.31
C SER A 155 -24.66 0.11 30.45
N ILE A 156 -23.91 1.21 30.53
CA ILE A 156 -24.15 2.27 31.52
C ILE A 156 -25.46 3.01 31.22
N TYR A 157 -25.73 3.33 29.95
CA TYR A 157 -26.96 4.00 29.54
C TYR A 157 -28.19 3.15 29.80
N ASP A 158 -28.12 1.84 29.51
CA ASP A 158 -29.22 0.91 29.79
C ASP A 158 -29.54 0.84 31.29
N LYS A 159 -28.52 0.74 32.15
CA LYS A 159 -28.71 0.75 33.61
C LYS A 159 -29.31 2.04 34.12
N LYS A 160 -28.88 3.20 33.59
CA LYS A 160 -29.46 4.49 33.96
C LYS A 160 -30.90 4.62 33.47
N PHE A 161 -31.18 4.14 32.27
CA PHE A 161 -32.52 4.17 31.71
C PHE A 161 -33.48 3.30 32.53
N THR A 162 -33.07 2.10 32.96
CA THR A 162 -33.87 1.28 33.86
C THR A 162 -34.07 1.95 35.22
N SER A 163 -33.02 2.54 35.81
CA SER A 163 -33.13 3.27 37.08
C SER A 163 -34.14 4.42 37.00
N PHE A 164 -34.05 5.25 35.96
CA PHE A 164 -35.00 6.37 35.78
C PHE A 164 -36.43 5.88 35.51
N LYS A 165 -36.59 4.74 34.83
CA LYS A 165 -37.90 4.14 34.63
C LYS A 165 -38.52 3.71 35.95
N ASP A 166 -37.73 3.10 36.84
CA ASP A 166 -38.16 2.67 38.16
C ASP A 166 -38.50 3.90 39.04
N ASP A 167 -37.67 4.95 39.03
CA ASP A 167 -37.94 6.21 39.74
C ASP A 167 -39.25 6.86 39.29
N ILE A 168 -39.56 6.84 37.99
CA ILE A 168 -40.82 7.36 37.45
C ILE A 168 -42.01 6.54 37.95
N ILE A 169 -41.87 5.23 38.08
CA ILE A 169 -42.94 4.36 38.59
C ILE A 169 -43.19 4.66 40.07
N ASP A 170 -42.12 4.79 40.86
CA ASP A 170 -42.21 5.09 42.29
C ASP A 170 -42.83 6.47 42.54
N LEU A 171 -42.37 7.51 41.82
CA LEU A 171 -42.94 8.86 41.94
C LEU A 171 -44.43 8.91 41.57
N LYS A 172 -44.86 8.14 40.55
CA LYS A 172 -46.28 8.05 40.19
C LYS A 172 -47.11 7.40 41.28
N ARG A 173 -46.57 6.37 41.94
CA ARG A 173 -47.22 5.73 43.08
C ARG A 173 -47.34 6.72 44.24
N ASP A 174 -46.27 7.43 44.57
CA ASP A 174 -46.27 8.41 45.67
C ASP A 174 -47.27 9.55 45.42
N ILE A 175 -47.37 10.05 44.19
CA ILE A 175 -48.40 11.03 43.80
C ILE A 175 -49.80 10.46 44.02
N THR A 176 -50.05 9.24 43.56
CA THR A 176 -51.36 8.58 43.70
C THR A 176 -51.73 8.39 45.18
N ASP A 177 -50.77 7.98 46.00
CA ASP A 177 -50.97 7.80 47.44
C ASP A 177 -51.24 9.13 48.14
N LEU A 178 -50.51 10.19 47.76
CA LEU A 178 -50.72 11.53 48.31
C LEU A 178 -52.09 12.11 47.91
N GLU A 179 -52.52 11.93 46.67
CA GLU A 179 -53.85 12.31 46.19
C GLU A 179 -54.95 11.59 46.96
N ASN A 180 -54.80 10.27 47.16
CA ASN A 180 -55.75 9.47 47.94
C ASN A 180 -55.83 9.95 49.40
N ASN A 181 -54.69 10.20 50.03
CA ASN A 181 -54.61 10.70 51.40
C ASN A 181 -55.21 12.10 51.54
N TYR A 182 -54.90 13.00 50.60
CA TYR A 182 -55.47 14.35 50.56
C TYR A 182 -56.98 14.30 50.38
N ASN A 183 -57.49 13.52 49.42
CA ASN A 183 -58.92 13.37 49.17
C ASN A 183 -59.67 12.81 50.39
N ALA A 184 -59.09 11.82 51.09
CA ALA A 184 -59.66 11.28 52.32
C ALA A 184 -59.72 12.35 53.42
N LEU A 185 -58.63 13.10 53.64
CA LEU A 185 -58.58 14.18 54.61
C LEU A 185 -59.57 15.31 54.29
N ALA A 186 -59.61 15.72 53.02
CA ALA A 186 -60.47 16.79 52.54
C ALA A 186 -61.95 16.41 52.69
N ASN A 187 -62.33 15.18 52.34
CA ASN A 187 -63.70 14.66 52.52
C ASN A 187 -64.09 14.56 54.00
N ASN A 188 -63.21 14.03 54.86
CA ASN A 188 -63.47 13.96 56.30
C ASN A 188 -63.63 15.35 56.92
N THR A 189 -62.77 16.30 56.52
CA THR A 189 -62.85 17.70 56.96
C THR A 189 -64.14 18.36 56.48
N ALA A 190 -64.52 18.14 55.22
CA ALA A 190 -65.73 18.69 54.64
C ALA A 190 -66.99 18.15 55.33
N ASN A 191 -67.04 16.83 55.60
CA ASN A 191 -68.11 16.21 56.37
C ASN A 191 -68.23 16.86 57.76
N ASN A 192 -67.13 16.96 58.52
CA ASN A 192 -67.14 17.56 59.86
C ASN A 192 -67.64 19.01 59.85
N ILE A 193 -67.16 19.83 58.92
CA ILE A 193 -67.55 21.25 58.81
C ILE A 193 -69.02 21.38 58.39
N CYS A 194 -69.44 20.69 57.34
CA CYS A 194 -70.78 20.84 56.80
C CYS A 194 -71.86 20.15 57.65
N CYS A 195 -71.52 19.07 58.36
CA CYS A 195 -72.41 18.48 59.36
C CYS A 195 -72.70 19.46 60.49
N LYS A 196 -71.69 20.19 60.95
CA LYS A 196 -71.89 21.25 61.93
C LYS A 196 -72.79 22.35 61.37
N ALA A 197 -72.53 22.83 60.15
CA ALA A 197 -73.36 23.86 59.51
C ALA A 197 -74.82 23.39 59.26
N ARG A 198 -75.03 22.09 59.02
CA ARG A 198 -76.36 21.50 58.82
C ARG A 198 -77.22 21.53 60.08
N VAL A 199 -76.61 21.46 61.27
CA VAL A 199 -77.35 21.64 62.54
C VAL A 199 -78.02 23.01 62.58
N ASP A 200 -77.32 24.04 62.09
CA ASP A 200 -77.86 25.41 62.02
C ASP A 200 -78.78 25.62 60.80
N ASN A 201 -78.50 24.98 59.66
CA ASN A 201 -79.31 25.02 58.45
C ASN A 201 -79.62 23.61 57.90
N PRO A 202 -80.81 23.04 58.21
CA PRO A 202 -81.16 21.67 57.83
C PRO A 202 -81.20 21.39 56.32
N LYS A 203 -81.25 22.44 55.48
CA LYS A 203 -81.29 22.29 54.01
C LYS A 203 -79.96 21.86 53.41
N ILE A 204 -78.85 22.02 54.13
CA ILE A 204 -77.53 21.58 53.66
C ILE A 204 -77.54 20.05 53.56
N SER A 205 -77.34 19.52 52.36
CA SER A 205 -77.35 18.07 52.10
C SER A 205 -76.13 17.55 51.33
N ALA A 206 -75.26 18.44 50.87
CA ALA A 206 -74.07 18.12 50.10
C ALA A 206 -72.91 19.07 50.42
N PHE A 207 -71.72 18.73 49.94
CA PHE A 207 -70.56 19.63 49.97
C PHE A 207 -69.81 19.61 48.64
N LYS A 208 -69.00 20.65 48.40
CA LYS A 208 -68.04 20.73 47.30
C LYS A 208 -66.72 21.25 47.84
N ILE A 209 -65.63 20.62 47.41
CA ILE A 209 -64.27 21.10 47.67
C ILE A 209 -63.80 21.78 46.37
N SER A 210 -63.48 23.06 46.45
CA SER A 210 -62.99 23.86 45.32
C SER A 210 -61.97 24.85 45.83
N ASP A 211 -60.82 24.95 45.18
CA ASP A 211 -59.77 25.92 45.51
C ASP A 211 -59.37 25.87 47.00
N ASP A 212 -59.15 24.65 47.51
CA ASP A 212 -58.81 24.36 48.91
C ASP A 212 -59.85 24.86 49.94
N ARG A 213 -61.10 25.07 49.50
CA ARG A 213 -62.20 25.50 50.37
C ARG A 213 -63.34 24.49 50.36
N VAL A 214 -63.89 24.26 51.54
CA VAL A 214 -65.13 23.49 51.74
C VAL A 214 -66.31 24.42 51.58
N VAL A 215 -67.20 24.11 50.64
CA VAL A 215 -68.47 24.81 50.43
C VAL A 215 -69.62 23.85 50.73
N CYS A 216 -70.45 24.18 51.70
CA CYS A 216 -71.64 23.40 52.04
C CYS A 216 -72.81 23.83 51.16
N LEU A 217 -73.49 22.88 50.53
CA LEU A 217 -74.51 23.12 49.51
C LEU A 217 -75.83 22.44 49.90
N GLU A 218 -76.95 23.02 49.46
CA GLU A 218 -78.28 22.41 49.65
C GLU A 218 -78.46 21.18 48.75
N GLU A 219 -77.80 21.14 47.59
CA GLU A 219 -77.81 20.02 46.65
C GLU A 219 -76.43 19.85 45.99
N GLY A 220 -76.04 18.62 45.64
CA GLY A 220 -74.77 18.32 44.99
C GLY A 220 -74.44 16.84 44.88
N ASN A 221 -73.35 16.52 44.17
CA ASN A 221 -72.93 15.14 43.91
C ASN A 221 -72.34 14.44 45.15
N ASN A 222 -71.60 15.18 45.98
CA ASN A 222 -71.03 14.62 47.21
C ASN A 222 -72.03 14.79 48.35
N ARG A 223 -72.87 13.77 48.53
CA ARG A 223 -73.88 13.71 49.59
C ARG A 223 -73.17 13.79 50.95
N LEU A 224 -73.67 14.67 51.81
CA LEU A 224 -73.19 14.83 53.16
C LEU A 224 -73.69 13.66 54.02
N ASN A 225 -72.77 12.94 54.68
CA ASN A 225 -73.10 11.88 55.63
C ASN A 225 -72.73 12.31 57.06
N CYS A 226 -73.76 12.65 57.82
CA CYS A 226 -73.75 12.94 59.25
C CYS A 226 -74.68 11.90 59.90
#